data_AF-A0A2E4C6F4-F1
#
_entry.id   AF-A0A2E4C6F4-F1
#
_cell.length_a   1.000
_cell.length_b   1.000
_cell.length_c   1.000
_cell.angle_alpha   90.00
_cell.angle_beta   90.00
_cell.angle_gamma   90.00
#
_symmetry.space_group_name_H-M   'P 1'
#
loop_
_entity.id
_entity.type
_entity.pdbx_description
1 polymer ?
#
loop_
_entity_poly.entity_id
_entity_poly.type
_entity_poly.pdbx_seq_one_letter_code
_entity_poly.pdbx_strand_id
1 'polypeptide(L)'
;MLDALLDYKNVALANIGWALLHVWIAIEIEESMGFLAVVVVIGCIFVAAWRSEERLGRRIMLLPSILYLLVLPAVAESLMGEAESSGYEWLDIVGPIIWFVIIPITILASTQEWTGIGVSEE
;
A
#
# COMPACT_ATOMS: atom_id res chain seq x y z
N MET A 1 8.65 6.20 -18.08
CA MET A 1 7.70 6.72 -17.08
C MET A 1 6.99 5.60 -16.32
N LEU A 2 6.39 4.61 -16.99
CA LEU A 2 5.69 3.50 -16.34
C LEU A 2 6.65 2.54 -15.62
N ASP A 3 7.83 2.33 -16.18
CA ASP A 3 8.99 1.65 -15.58
C ASP A 3 9.37 2.24 -14.21
N ALA A 4 9.54 3.56 -14.12
CA ALA A 4 9.87 4.23 -12.86
C ALA A 4 8.71 4.17 -11.84
N LEU A 5 7.47 4.21 -12.32
CA LEU A 5 6.27 4.09 -11.47
C LEU A 5 6.13 2.68 -10.88
N LEU A 6 6.47 1.65 -11.65
CA LEU A 6 6.33 0.24 -11.26
C LEU A 6 7.63 -0.39 -10.74
N ASP A 7 8.71 0.39 -10.62
CA ASP A 7 9.92 -0.03 -9.94
C ASP A 7 9.59 -0.44 -8.49
N TYR A 8 9.94 -1.68 -8.14
CA TYR A 8 9.53 -2.26 -6.87
C TYR A 8 10.09 -1.49 -5.66
N LYS A 9 11.25 -0.82 -5.79
CA LYS A 9 11.80 -0.02 -4.69
C LYS A 9 11.01 1.27 -4.50
N ASN A 10 10.64 1.93 -5.59
CA ASN A 10 9.79 3.13 -5.53
C ASN A 10 8.43 2.81 -4.92
N VAL A 11 7.81 1.70 -5.35
CA VAL A 11 6.52 1.25 -4.82
C VAL A 11 6.61 0.79 -3.37
N ALA A 12 7.68 0.09 -2.98
CA ALA A 12 7.92 -0.25 -1.58
C ALA A 12 8.11 1.01 -0.72
N LEU A 13 8.85 2.02 -1.22
CA LEU A 13 9.05 3.28 -0.50
C LEU A 13 7.75 4.06 -0.32
N ALA A 14 6.90 4.11 -1.34
CA ALA A 14 5.57 4.71 -1.24
C ALA A 14 4.72 4.03 -0.16
N ASN A 15 4.73 2.69 -0.12
CA ASN A 15 4.03 1.92 0.90
C ASN A 15 4.63 2.10 2.31
N ILE A 16 5.94 2.28 2.44
CA ILE A 16 6.58 2.62 3.72
C ILE A 16 6.07 3.98 4.20
N GLY A 17 6.03 4.99 3.32
CA GLY A 17 5.47 6.30 3.65
C GLY A 17 4.00 6.21 4.08
N TRP A 18 3.21 5.39 3.37
CA TRP A 18 1.82 5.15 3.70
C TRP A 18 1.64 4.46 5.06
N ALA A 19 2.47 3.47 5.37
CA ALA A 19 2.48 2.79 6.67
C ALA A 19 2.85 3.74 7.82
N LEU A 20 3.78 4.69 7.61
CA LEU A 20 4.11 5.70 8.62
C LEU A 20 2.92 6.59 8.96
N LEU A 21 2.12 6.99 7.96
CA LEU A 21 0.87 7.70 8.22
C LEU A 21 -0.13 6.83 8.98
N HIS A 22 -0.22 5.53 8.65
CA HIS A 22 -1.09 4.60 9.37
C HIS A 22 -0.67 4.39 10.83
N VAL A 23 0.62 4.50 11.15
CA VAL A 23 1.07 4.49 12.56
C VAL A 23 0.49 5.67 13.32
N TRP A 24 0.48 6.86 12.72
CA TRP A 24 -0.17 8.03 13.33
C TRP A 24 -1.69 7.82 13.49
N ILE A 25 -2.38 7.34 12.44
CA ILE A 25 -3.83 7.02 12.50
C ILE A 25 -4.12 6.01 13.62
N ALA A 26 -3.28 4.99 13.77
CA ALA A 26 -3.46 3.96 14.79
C ALA A 26 -3.36 4.49 16.23
N ILE A 27 -2.55 5.53 16.43
CA ILE A 27 -2.31 6.12 17.75
C ILE A 27 -3.33 7.22 18.06
N GLU A 28 -3.65 8.06 17.06
CA GLU A 28 -4.43 9.30 17.27
C GLU A 28 -5.93 9.14 16.96
N ILE A 29 -6.30 8.24 16.05
CA ILE A 29 -7.68 8.11 15.56
C ILE A 29 -8.30 6.81 16.06
N GLU A 30 -7.65 5.67 15.78
CA GLU A 30 -8.19 4.35 16.14
C GLU A 30 -7.92 3.97 17.60
N GLU A 31 -6.91 4.59 18.23
CA GLU A 31 -6.42 4.25 19.57
C GLU A 31 -6.25 2.72 19.80
N SER A 32 -5.83 1.99 18.77
CA SER A 32 -5.88 0.52 18.71
C SER A 32 -4.51 -0.13 18.54
N MET A 33 -4.06 -0.83 19.58
CA MET A 33 -2.79 -1.58 19.54
C MET A 33 -2.82 -2.75 18.55
N GLY A 34 -4.00 -3.34 18.31
CA GLY A 34 -4.16 -4.41 17.33
C GLY A 34 -3.95 -3.89 15.91
N PHE A 35 -4.57 -2.75 15.58
CA PHE A 35 -4.38 -2.09 14.28
C PHE A 35 -2.93 -1.63 14.11
N LEU A 36 -2.34 -1.01 15.13
CA LEU A 36 -0.92 -0.61 15.12
C LEU A 36 0.02 -1.79 14.83
N ALA A 37 -0.20 -2.94 15.48
CA ALA A 37 0.61 -4.14 15.26
C ALA A 37 0.54 -4.61 13.79
N VAL A 38 -0.64 -4.62 13.19
CA VAL A 38 -0.82 -4.98 11.77
C VAL A 38 -0.07 -3.99 10.87
N VAL A 39 -0.23 -2.68 11.10
CA VAL A 39 0.45 -1.64 10.31
C VAL A 39 1.97 -1.77 10.38
N VAL A 40 2.52 -2.01 11.58
CA VAL A 40 3.97 -2.21 11.77
C VAL A 40 4.46 -3.45 11.02
N VAL A 41 3.74 -4.57 11.10
CA VAL A 41 4.11 -5.80 10.38
C VAL A 41 4.11 -5.57 8.87
N ILE A 42 3.07 -4.93 8.33
CA ILE A 42 2.99 -4.61 6.90
C ILE A 42 4.12 -3.66 6.49
N GLY A 43 4.38 -2.60 7.27
CA GLY A 43 5.50 -1.69 7.03
C GLY A 43 6.86 -2.40 7.03
N CYS A 44 7.10 -3.31 7.96
CA CYS A 44 8.31 -4.13 8.01
C CYS A 44 8.47 -5.02 6.77
N ILE A 45 7.37 -5.57 6.22
CA ILE A 45 7.40 -6.36 4.98
C ILE A 45 7.84 -5.49 3.80
N PHE A 46 7.35 -4.25 3.69
CA PHE A 46 7.82 -3.34 2.63
C PHE A 46 9.27 -2.90 2.82
N VAL A 47 9.73 -2.69 4.06
CA VAL A 47 11.16 -2.45 4.34
C VAL A 47 12.02 -3.65 3.91
N ALA A 48 11.56 -4.87 4.18
CA ALA A 48 12.24 -6.08 3.76
C ALA A 48 12.28 -6.20 2.22
N ALA A 49 11.18 -5.89 1.54
CA ALA A 49 11.12 -5.85 0.08
C ALA A 49 12.09 -4.82 -0.52
N TRP A 50 12.11 -3.60 0.03
CA TRP A 50 12.97 -2.50 -0.43
C TRP A 50 14.46 -2.82 -0.30
N ARG A 51 14.85 -3.57 0.73
CA ARG A 51 16.24 -4.02 0.97
C ARG A 51 16.63 -5.29 0.22
N SER A 52 15.69 -5.97 -0.40
CA SER A 52 15.94 -7.22 -1.11
C SER A 52 16.40 -6.97 -2.55
N GLU A 53 16.97 -7.99 -3.17
CA GLU A 53 17.16 -8.03 -4.62
C GLU A 53 15.82 -8.05 -5.34
N GLU A 54 15.78 -7.58 -6.59
CA GLU A 54 14.54 -7.32 -7.33
C GLU A 54 13.54 -8.48 -7.31
N ARG A 55 14.00 -9.66 -7.72
CA ARG A 55 13.13 -10.84 -7.79
C ARG A 55 12.52 -11.21 -6.44
N LEU A 56 13.32 -11.15 -5.38
CA LEU A 56 12.86 -11.45 -4.03
C LEU A 56 11.95 -10.34 -3.49
N GLY A 57 12.30 -9.08 -3.72
CA GLY A 57 11.53 -7.91 -3.29
C GLY A 57 10.11 -7.91 -3.86
N ARG A 58 9.98 -8.17 -5.17
CA ARG A 58 8.66 -8.29 -5.83
C ARG A 58 7.82 -9.41 -5.22
N ARG A 59 8.42 -10.56 -4.93
CA ARG A 59 7.74 -11.70 -4.29
C ARG A 59 7.33 -11.42 -2.85
N ILE A 60 8.16 -10.71 -2.08
CA ILE A 60 7.80 -10.26 -0.73
C ILE A 60 6.59 -9.33 -0.80
N MET A 61 6.55 -8.40 -1.76
CA MET A 61 5.44 -7.46 -1.96
C MET A 61 4.12 -8.13 -2.36
N LEU A 62 4.13 -9.36 -2.92
CA LEU A 62 2.88 -10.07 -3.22
C LEU A 62 2.03 -10.31 -1.97
N LEU A 63 2.67 -10.55 -0.82
CA LEU A 63 1.94 -10.82 0.41
C LEU A 63 1.07 -9.62 0.83
N PRO A 64 1.60 -8.39 0.99
CA PRO A 64 0.77 -7.22 1.26
C PRO A 64 -0.15 -6.88 0.08
N SER A 65 0.25 -7.08 -1.18
CA SER A 65 -0.64 -6.87 -2.34
C SER A 65 -1.93 -7.69 -2.24
N ILE A 66 -1.84 -8.96 -1.83
CA ILE A 66 -3.01 -9.83 -1.65
C ILE A 66 -3.82 -9.36 -0.44
N LEU A 67 -3.17 -9.03 0.68
CA LEU A 67 -3.86 -8.55 1.88
C LEU A 67 -4.62 -7.24 1.64
N TYR A 68 -4.08 -6.35 0.81
CA TYR A 68 -4.75 -5.11 0.43
C TYR A 68 -6.08 -5.33 -0.29
N LEU A 69 -6.27 -6.46 -0.97
CA LEU A 69 -7.57 -6.78 -1.59
C LEU A 69 -8.68 -6.92 -0.55
N LEU A 70 -8.35 -7.29 0.70
CA LEU A 70 -9.31 -7.38 1.80
C LEU A 70 -9.82 -6.00 2.25
N VAL A 71 -9.07 -4.93 1.94
CA VAL A 71 -9.42 -3.54 2.30
C VAL A 71 -10.28 -2.88 1.22
N LEU A 72 -10.37 -3.47 0.01
CA LEU A 72 -11.12 -2.90 -1.11
C LEU A 72 -12.58 -2.57 -0.81
N PRO A 73 -13.37 -3.39 -0.09
CA PRO A 73 -14.74 -3.05 0.25
C PRO A 73 -14.84 -1.74 1.04
N ALA A 74 -14.02 -1.59 2.08
CA ALA A 74 -13.97 -0.37 2.89
C ALA A 74 -13.51 0.85 2.09
N VAL A 75 -12.55 0.68 1.18
CA VAL A 75 -12.10 1.74 0.27
C VAL A 75 -13.23 2.17 -0.66
N ALA A 76 -14.01 1.22 -1.19
CA ALA A 76 -15.14 1.51 -2.06
C ALA A 76 -16.26 2.26 -1.32
N GLU A 77 -16.64 1.80 -0.13
CA GLU A 77 -17.60 2.48 0.75
C GLU A 77 -17.16 3.93 1.03
N SER A 78 -15.88 4.13 1.33
CA SER A 78 -15.34 5.47 1.61
C SER A 78 -15.32 6.38 0.38
N LEU A 79 -14.95 5.86 -0.80
CA LEU A 79 -15.03 6.60 -2.06
C LEU A 79 -16.47 6.97 -2.46
N MET A 80 -17.45 6.19 -2.03
CA MET A 80 -18.88 6.45 -2.25
C MET A 80 -19.48 7.42 -1.21
N GLY A 81 -18.70 7.82 -0.20
CA GLY A 81 -19.16 8.68 0.89
C GLY A 81 -20.07 7.97 1.89
N GLU A 82 -19.97 6.63 1.97
CA GLU A 82 -20.78 5.78 2.84
C GLU A 82 -20.04 5.35 4.12
N ALA A 83 -18.73 5.58 4.19
CA ALA A 83 -17.92 5.27 5.36
C ALA A 83 -18.15 6.24 6.53
N GLU A 84 -17.94 5.75 7.75
CA GLU A 84 -17.90 6.59 8.94
C GLU A 84 -16.73 7.60 8.85
N SER A 85 -16.96 8.83 9.30
CA SER A 85 -15.93 9.88 9.28
C SER A 85 -14.82 9.57 10.29
N SER A 86 -13.58 9.80 9.90
CA SER A 86 -12.41 9.72 10.78
C SER A 86 -12.29 10.90 11.76
N GLY A 87 -13.17 11.90 11.67
CA GLY A 87 -13.03 13.18 12.39
C GLY A 87 -12.02 14.14 11.74
N TYR A 88 -11.36 13.74 10.65
CA TYR A 88 -10.44 14.55 9.86
C TYR A 88 -10.86 14.57 8.39
N GLU A 89 -11.52 15.66 7.95
CA GLU A 89 -12.07 15.80 6.59
C GLU A 89 -11.05 15.53 5.48
N TRP A 90 -9.81 16.01 5.64
CA TRP A 90 -8.76 15.78 4.65
C TRP A 90 -8.42 14.29 4.51
N LEU A 91 -8.49 13.52 5.59
CA LEU A 91 -8.18 12.08 5.60
C LEU A 91 -9.33 11.29 4.97
N ASP A 92 -10.57 11.68 5.24
CA ASP A 92 -11.78 11.09 4.64
C ASP A 92 -11.78 11.22 3.11
N ILE A 93 -11.14 12.26 2.56
CA ILE A 93 -11.00 12.48 1.11
C ILE A 93 -9.73 11.83 0.56
N VAL A 94 -8.57 12.13 1.15
CA VAL A 94 -7.26 11.76 0.59
C VAL A 94 -6.97 10.27 0.81
N GLY A 95 -7.37 9.71 1.95
CA GLY A 95 -7.07 8.34 2.32
C GLY A 95 -7.60 7.30 1.33
N PRO A 96 -8.89 7.33 0.98
CA PRO A 96 -9.48 6.41 0.00
C PRO A 96 -8.88 6.56 -1.40
N ILE A 97 -8.51 7.79 -1.80
CA ILE A 97 -7.82 8.05 -3.07
C ILE A 97 -6.43 7.42 -3.09
N ILE A 98 -5.66 7.56 -2.00
CA ILE A 98 -4.35 6.90 -1.89
C ILE A 98 -4.51 5.39 -1.96
N TRP A 99 -5.47 4.80 -1.23
CA TRP A 99 -5.77 3.38 -1.32
C TRP A 99 -6.12 2.94 -2.74
N PHE A 100 -6.98 3.69 -3.43
CA PHE A 100 -7.38 3.42 -4.80
C PHE A 100 -6.20 3.40 -5.79
N VAL A 101 -5.17 4.22 -5.54
CA VAL A 101 -3.97 4.28 -6.38
C VAL A 101 -2.90 3.26 -5.96
N ILE A 102 -2.63 3.13 -4.67
CA ILE A 102 -1.53 2.32 -4.16
C ILE A 102 -1.81 0.82 -4.32
N ILE A 103 -3.08 0.39 -4.23
CA ILE A 103 -3.44 -1.03 -4.38
C ILE A 103 -3.10 -1.53 -5.80
N PRO A 104 -3.63 -0.93 -6.90
CA PRO A 104 -3.28 -1.35 -8.25
C PRO A 104 -1.78 -1.29 -8.53
N ILE A 105 -1.11 -0.21 -8.13
CA ILE A 105 0.33 -0.03 -8.37
C ILE A 105 1.14 -1.11 -7.65
N THR A 106 0.80 -1.44 -6.40
CA THR A 106 1.50 -2.47 -5.62
C THR A 106 1.30 -3.86 -6.24
N ILE A 107 0.08 -4.17 -6.70
CA ILE A 107 -0.21 -5.42 -7.41
C ILE A 107 0.58 -5.50 -8.71
N LEU A 108 0.57 -4.44 -9.54
CA LEU A 108 1.29 -4.43 -10.82
C LEU A 108 2.80 -4.58 -10.63
N ALA A 109 3.40 -3.82 -9.72
CA ALA A 109 4.83 -3.89 -9.44
C ALA A 109 5.24 -5.25 -8.85
N SER A 110 4.43 -5.84 -7.96
CA SER A 110 4.69 -7.15 -7.39
C SER A 110 4.52 -8.29 -8.39
N THR A 111 3.64 -8.13 -9.40
CA THR A 111 3.36 -9.16 -10.41
C THR A 111 4.14 -9.00 -11.73
N GLN A 112 5.01 -8.00 -11.82
CA GLN A 112 5.76 -7.67 -13.02
C GLN A 112 6.61 -8.83 -13.58
N GLU A 113 7.13 -9.74 -12.72
CA GLU A 113 7.87 -10.96 -13.14
C GLU A 113 7.02 -11.87 -14.05
N TRP A 114 5.68 -11.86 -13.90
CA TRP A 114 4.77 -12.71 -14.67
C TRP A 114 4.02 -11.95 -15.76
N THR A 115 3.72 -10.67 -15.55
CA THR A 115 2.89 -9.89 -16.49
C THR A 115 3.70 -9.18 -17.56
N GLY A 116 4.99 -8.90 -17.30
CA GLY A 116 5.83 -8.08 -18.17
C GLY A 116 5.43 -6.60 -18.25
N ILE A 117 4.39 -6.17 -17.52
CA ILE A 117 3.88 -4.79 -17.57
C ILE A 117 4.91 -3.84 -16.97
N GLY A 118 5.28 -2.79 -17.72
CA GLY A 118 6.21 -1.76 -17.25
C GLY A 118 7.68 -2.19 -17.22
N VAL A 119 8.01 -3.34 -17.81
CA VAL A 119 9.41 -3.69 -18.12
C VAL A 119 9.84 -2.85 -19.33
N SER A 120 10.95 -2.13 -19.23
CA SER A 120 11.54 -1.49 -20.41
C SER A 120 12.19 -2.55 -21.29
N GLU A 121 11.85 -2.57 -22.57
CA GLU A 121 12.68 -3.23 -23.58
C GLU A 121 13.99 -2.43 -23.68
N GLU A 122 15.11 -3.02 -23.28
CA GLU A 122 16.43 -2.52 -23.67
C GLU A 122 16.70 -2.80 -25.16
#